data_AF-A0A1F3WTQ0-F1
#
_entry.id   AF-A0A1F3WTQ0-F1
#
_cell.length_a   1.000
_cell.length_b   1.000
_cell.length_c   1.000
_cell.angle_alpha   90.00
_cell.angle_beta   90.00
_cell.angle_gamma   90.00
#
_symmetry.space_group_name_H-M   'P 1'
#
loop_
_entity.id
_entity.type
_entity.pdbx_description
1 polymer ?
#
loop_
_entity_poly.entity_id
_entity_poly.type
_entity_poly.pdbx_seq_one_letter_code
_entity_poly.pdbx_strand_id
1 'polypeptide(L)'
;MRITVKTGLLFALAWILVKMSMYWSGMIDSQIPGTLINIFFLLLSISVGLYLSKTQKKEATNGLSDIKDGMSAGLPYTLVISLFLYFFYGNIDREFTDHKISERLATTEKMLAEPGEWEDFKDANPDYETYSKEQFLKEERTKIEAANNPRSILIMSLLGGLMLGTLYSILVTAIYRKLIFR
;
A
#
# COMPACT_ATOMS: atom_id res chain seq x y z
N MET A 1 20.88 9.94 -14.39
CA MET A 1 19.93 9.02 -13.71
C MET A 1 19.43 7.99 -14.71
N ARG A 2 19.40 6.69 -14.35
CA ARG A 2 18.91 5.61 -15.24
C ARG A 2 17.47 5.89 -15.67
N ILE A 3 17.11 5.48 -16.89
CA ILE A 3 15.76 5.71 -17.44
C ILE A 3 14.67 5.08 -16.56
N THR A 4 14.94 3.89 -16.00
CA THR A 4 14.06 3.18 -15.06
C THR A 4 13.78 3.97 -13.78
N VAL A 5 14.81 4.63 -13.22
CA VAL A 5 14.62 5.48 -12.04
C VAL A 5 13.78 6.71 -12.39
N LYS A 6 14.00 7.30 -13.58
CA LYS A 6 13.19 8.44 -14.04
C LYS A 6 11.72 8.06 -14.21
N THR A 7 11.43 6.90 -14.80
CA THR A 7 10.05 6.42 -14.93
C THR A 7 9.44 6.14 -13.56
N GLY A 8 10.20 5.54 -12.64
CA GLY A 8 9.78 5.35 -11.25
C GLY A 8 9.29 6.63 -10.58
N LEU A 9 10.11 7.68 -10.64
CA LEU A 9 9.76 8.99 -10.07
C LEU A 9 8.59 9.66 -10.82
N LEU A 10 8.55 9.56 -12.15
CA LEU A 10 7.46 10.12 -12.96
C LEU A 10 6.10 9.55 -12.55
N PHE A 11 5.98 8.22 -12.49
CA PHE A 11 4.74 7.57 -12.11
C PHE A 11 4.39 7.80 -10.64
N ALA A 12 5.39 7.90 -9.75
CA ALA A 12 5.14 8.25 -8.35
C ALA A 12 4.52 9.65 -8.23
N LEU A 13 5.10 10.64 -8.91
CA LEU A 13 4.56 12.00 -8.96
C LEU A 13 3.16 12.04 -9.57
N ALA A 14 2.95 11.33 -10.68
CA ALA A 14 1.64 11.27 -11.33
C ALA A 14 0.57 10.68 -10.40
N TRP A 15 0.89 9.60 -9.67
CA TRP A 15 -0.03 9.04 -8.68
C TRP A 15 -0.28 9.99 -7.50
N ILE A 16 0.75 10.68 -7.00
CA ILE A 16 0.61 11.69 -5.94
C ILE A 16 -0.39 12.77 -6.37
N LEU A 17 -0.29 13.26 -7.61
CA LEU A 17 -1.24 14.24 -8.16
C LEU A 17 -2.67 13.68 -8.21
N VAL A 18 -2.84 12.42 -8.60
CA VAL A 18 -4.16 11.76 -8.56
C VAL A 18 -4.70 11.70 -7.14
N LYS A 19 -3.90 11.26 -6.17
CA LYS A 19 -4.32 11.16 -4.76
C LYS A 19 -4.67 12.54 -4.17
N MET A 20 -3.89 13.58 -4.48
CA MET A 20 -4.18 14.95 -4.08
C MET A 20 -5.44 15.50 -4.73
N SER A 21 -5.68 15.18 -6.00
CA SER A 21 -6.91 15.57 -6.71
C SER A 21 -8.15 14.92 -6.08
N MET A 22 -8.06 13.64 -5.73
CA MET A 22 -9.12 12.91 -5.03
C MET A 22 -9.43 13.56 -3.67
N TYR A 23 -8.38 13.90 -2.90
CA TYR A 23 -8.51 14.61 -1.65
C TYR A 23 -9.23 15.96 -1.81
N TRP A 24 -8.80 16.81 -2.74
CA TRP A 24 -9.44 18.11 -2.99
C TRP A 24 -10.86 18.02 -3.52
N SER A 25 -11.21 16.94 -4.23
CA SER A 25 -12.58 16.68 -4.68
C SER A 25 -13.52 16.20 -3.55
N GLY A 26 -13.02 16.04 -2.32
CA GLY A 26 -13.81 15.57 -1.17
C GLY A 26 -14.09 14.07 -1.18
N MET A 27 -13.37 13.28 -1.98
CA MET A 27 -13.50 11.81 -2.00
C MET A 27 -12.77 11.18 -0.80
N ILE A 28 -13.17 11.53 0.42
CA ILE A 28 -12.48 11.18 1.67
C ILE A 28 -12.51 9.65 1.91
N ASP A 29 -13.60 8.96 1.57
CA ASP A 29 -13.74 7.50 1.75
C ASP A 29 -13.17 6.63 0.62
N SER A 30 -12.52 7.24 -0.38
CA SER A 30 -12.08 6.54 -1.60
C SER A 30 -10.76 5.75 -1.45
N GLN A 31 -10.49 5.20 -0.27
CA GLN A 31 -9.22 4.47 -0.03
C GLN A 31 -9.05 3.27 -0.96
N ILE A 32 -10.10 2.45 -1.15
CA ILE A 32 -10.02 1.27 -2.02
C ILE A 32 -9.65 1.68 -3.46
N PRO A 33 -10.38 2.62 -4.12
CA PRO A 33 -9.96 3.14 -5.41
C PRO A 33 -8.53 3.70 -5.41
N GLY A 34 -8.15 4.50 -4.41
CA GLY A 34 -6.82 5.12 -4.33
C GLY A 34 -5.68 4.09 -4.25
N THR A 35 -5.87 3.02 -3.48
CA THR A 35 -4.91 1.91 -3.36
C THR A 35 -4.82 1.10 -4.66
N LEU A 36 -5.95 0.80 -5.31
CA LEU A 36 -5.94 0.07 -6.58
C LEU A 36 -5.24 0.86 -7.69
N ILE A 37 -5.50 2.17 -7.76
CA ILE A 37 -4.80 3.08 -8.69
C ILE A 37 -3.30 3.10 -8.34
N ASN A 38 -2.91 3.09 -7.06
CA ASN A 38 -1.50 3.03 -6.67
C ASN A 38 -0.81 1.78 -7.19
N ILE A 39 -1.43 0.62 -7.00
CA ILE A 39 -0.91 -0.67 -7.45
C ILE A 39 -0.76 -0.68 -8.98
N PHE A 40 -1.73 -0.12 -9.69
CA PHE A 40 -1.67 0.04 -11.14
C PHE A 40 -0.51 0.95 -11.60
N PHE A 41 -0.29 2.08 -10.92
CA PHE A 41 0.83 2.97 -11.25
C PHE A 41 2.20 2.34 -10.96
N LEU A 42 2.33 1.50 -9.93
CA LEU A 42 3.53 0.69 -9.70
C LEU A 42 3.77 -0.28 -10.87
N LEU A 43 2.72 -0.97 -11.34
CA LEU A 43 2.82 -1.85 -12.50
C LEU A 43 3.24 -1.10 -13.78
N LEU A 44 2.65 0.07 -14.03
CA LEU A 44 3.01 0.92 -15.16
C LEU A 44 4.46 1.41 -15.07
N SER A 45 4.89 1.86 -13.90
CA SER A 45 6.28 2.26 -13.63
C SER A 45 7.27 1.18 -14.05
N ILE A 46 7.04 -0.05 -13.61
CA ILE A 46 7.89 -1.21 -13.91
C ILE A 46 7.80 -1.57 -15.40
N SER A 47 6.59 -1.64 -15.95
CA SER A 47 6.37 -2.03 -17.35
C SER A 47 6.99 -1.05 -18.33
N VAL A 48 6.73 0.24 -18.16
CA VAL A 48 7.28 1.30 -19.02
C VAL A 48 8.78 1.46 -18.79
N GLY A 49 9.23 1.44 -17.53
CA GLY A 49 10.65 1.54 -17.19
C GLY A 49 11.48 0.41 -17.82
N LEU A 50 11.01 -0.83 -17.69
CA LEU A 50 11.66 -1.99 -18.31
C LEU A 50 11.63 -1.91 -19.83
N TYR A 51 10.50 -1.50 -20.43
CA TYR A 51 10.35 -1.37 -21.87
C TYR A 51 11.37 -0.39 -22.45
N LEU A 52 11.41 0.82 -21.88
CA LEU A 52 12.35 1.86 -22.31
C LEU A 52 13.81 1.43 -22.10
N SER A 53 14.13 0.80 -20.97
CA SER A 53 15.46 0.24 -20.73
C SER A 53 15.86 -0.76 -21.82
N LYS A 54 14.96 -1.69 -22.18
CA LYS A 54 15.22 -2.68 -23.22
C LYS A 54 15.42 -2.06 -24.59
N THR A 55 14.60 -1.08 -24.98
CA THR A 55 14.74 -0.40 -26.28
C THR A 55 16.06 0.38 -26.43
N GLN A 56 16.67 0.79 -25.31
CA GLN A 56 17.94 1.52 -25.33
C GLN A 56 19.17 0.60 -25.29
N LYS A 57 19.00 -0.65 -24.83
CA LYS A 57 20.08 -1.62 -24.76
C LYS A 57 20.30 -2.24 -26.13
N LYS A 58 21.52 -2.11 -26.65
CA LYS A 58 21.94 -2.69 -27.93
C LYS A 58 22.35 -4.16 -27.83
N GLU A 59 22.55 -4.68 -26.62
CA GLU A 59 22.99 -6.04 -26.35
C GLU A 59 21.85 -6.92 -25.82
N ALA A 60 21.95 -8.22 -26.09
CA ALA A 60 21.03 -9.21 -25.57
C ALA A 60 21.09 -9.24 -24.04
N THR A 61 19.96 -8.96 -23.38
CA THR A 61 19.84 -9.06 -21.92
C THR A 61 19.48 -10.48 -21.49
N ASN A 62 19.66 -10.81 -20.20
CA ASN A 62 19.18 -12.07 -19.60
C ASN A 62 18.02 -11.80 -18.63
N GLY A 63 17.30 -12.85 -18.22
CA GLY A 63 16.09 -12.70 -17.40
C GLY A 63 16.36 -12.01 -16.06
N LEU A 64 17.50 -12.31 -15.44
CA LEU A 64 17.88 -11.71 -14.18
C LEU A 64 18.19 -10.20 -14.32
N SER A 65 18.82 -9.79 -15.43
CA SER A 65 19.11 -8.38 -15.66
C SER A 65 17.84 -7.57 -15.98
N ASP A 66 16.87 -8.16 -16.67
CA ASP A 66 15.56 -7.54 -16.90
C ASP A 66 14.76 -7.38 -15.59
N ILE A 67 14.78 -8.40 -14.72
CA ILE A 67 14.14 -8.31 -13.39
C ILE A 67 14.76 -7.17 -12.57
N LYS A 68 16.10 -7.07 -12.56
CA LYS A 68 16.81 -5.99 -11.86
C LYS A 68 16.46 -4.61 -12.42
N ASP A 69 16.31 -4.49 -13.73
CA ASP A 69 15.87 -3.26 -14.38
C ASP A 69 14.43 -2.90 -13.97
N GLY A 70 13.52 -3.86 -13.98
CA GLY A 70 12.14 -3.68 -13.49
C GLY A 70 12.11 -3.20 -12.05
N MET A 71 12.89 -3.84 -11.16
CA MET A 71 13.01 -3.42 -9.76
C MET A 71 13.59 -2.02 -9.64
N SER A 72 14.53 -1.62 -10.51
CA SER A 72 15.11 -0.28 -10.49
C SER A 72 14.11 0.84 -10.85
N ALA A 73 12.96 0.50 -11.45
CA ALA A 73 11.83 1.41 -11.62
C ALA A 73 10.82 1.31 -10.46
N GLY A 74 10.56 0.11 -9.94
CA GLY A 74 9.65 -0.10 -8.81
C GLY A 74 10.16 0.46 -7.48
N LEU A 75 11.45 0.32 -7.17
CA LEU A 75 12.04 0.75 -5.89
C LEU A 75 11.89 2.26 -5.64
N PRO A 76 12.30 3.16 -6.57
CA PRO A 76 12.12 4.60 -6.38
C PRO A 76 10.65 4.98 -6.24
N TYR A 77 9.76 4.33 -7.00
CA TYR A 77 8.31 4.55 -6.88
C TYR A 77 7.84 4.24 -5.45
N THR A 78 8.11 3.03 -4.96
CA THR A 78 7.66 2.58 -3.63
C THR A 78 8.18 3.47 -2.52
N LEU A 79 9.45 3.90 -2.58
CA LEU A 79 10.04 4.79 -1.58
C LEU A 79 9.32 6.14 -1.54
N VAL A 80 9.14 6.78 -2.70
CA VAL A 80 8.50 8.10 -2.79
C VAL A 80 7.04 8.03 -2.35
N ILE A 81 6.30 7.02 -2.80
CA ILE A 81 4.90 6.83 -2.42
C ILE A 81 4.77 6.59 -0.92
N SER A 82 5.60 5.72 -0.34
CA SER A 82 5.47 5.39 1.08
C SER A 82 5.80 6.59 1.96
N LEU A 83 6.82 7.37 1.58
CA LEU A 83 7.14 8.63 2.26
C LEU A 83 6.03 9.67 2.09
N PHE A 84 5.46 9.80 0.90
CA PHE A 84 4.30 10.66 0.68
C PHE A 84 3.13 10.25 1.56
N LEU A 85 2.78 8.96 1.62
CA LEU A 85 1.68 8.46 2.44
C LEU A 85 1.89 8.74 3.93
N TYR A 86 3.12 8.61 4.42
CA TYR A 86 3.50 9.00 5.78
C TYR A 86 3.13 10.46 6.08
N PHE A 87 3.53 11.39 5.21
CA PHE A 87 3.21 12.81 5.39
C PHE A 87 1.74 13.12 5.10
N PHE A 88 1.12 12.43 4.15
CA PHE A 88 -0.26 12.64 3.75
C PHE A 88 -1.20 12.33 4.91
N TYR A 89 -1.18 11.11 5.46
CA TYR A 89 -2.01 10.77 6.62
C TYR A 89 -1.47 11.35 7.93
N GLY A 90 -0.18 11.69 7.98
CA GLY A 90 0.44 12.30 9.14
C GLY A 90 0.18 13.79 9.30
N ASN A 91 -0.06 14.55 8.23
CA ASN A 91 -0.16 16.02 8.28
C ASN A 91 -1.30 16.61 7.44
N ILE A 92 -1.73 15.96 6.35
CA ILE A 92 -2.71 16.52 5.40
C ILE A 92 -4.11 16.02 5.73
N ASP A 93 -4.27 14.70 5.86
CA ASP A 93 -5.56 14.02 6.06
C ASP A 93 -5.53 13.19 7.35
N ARG A 94 -5.32 13.89 8.47
CA ARG A 94 -5.34 13.26 9.81
C ARG A 94 -6.74 12.76 10.17
N GLU A 95 -7.75 13.55 9.80
CA GLU A 95 -9.16 13.28 10.13
C GLU A 95 -9.63 11.94 9.56
N PHE A 96 -9.15 11.55 8.37
CA PHE A 96 -9.40 10.21 7.84
C PHE A 96 -8.92 9.08 8.75
N THR A 97 -7.75 9.24 9.37
CA THR A 97 -7.19 8.23 10.29
C THR A 97 -8.04 8.13 11.56
N ASP A 98 -8.40 9.29 12.14
CA ASP A 98 -9.21 9.36 13.36
C ASP A 98 -10.64 8.85 13.13
N HIS A 99 -11.23 9.16 11.97
CA HIS A 99 -12.54 8.65 11.57
C HIS A 99 -12.53 7.13 11.50
N LYS A 100 -11.51 6.54 10.86
CA LYS A 100 -11.40 5.08 10.75
C LYS A 100 -11.20 4.35 12.06
N ILE A 101 -10.41 4.92 12.95
CA ILE A 101 -10.24 4.38 14.30
C ILE A 101 -11.59 4.38 15.02
N SER A 102 -12.31 5.50 14.94
CA SER A 102 -13.61 5.69 15.60
C SER A 102 -14.69 4.76 15.02
N GLU A 103 -14.76 4.64 13.69
CA GLU A 103 -15.72 3.78 13.00
C GLU A 103 -15.50 2.29 13.34
N ARG A 104 -14.25 1.83 13.31
CA ARG A 104 -13.92 0.45 13.70
C ARG A 104 -14.26 0.18 15.15
N LEU A 105 -13.91 1.08 16.05
CA LEU A 105 -14.20 0.92 17.48
C LEU A 105 -15.70 0.91 17.75
N ALA A 106 -16.46 1.83 17.14
CA ALA A 106 -17.91 1.87 17.27
C ALA A 106 -18.58 0.60 16.74
N THR A 107 -18.04 0.02 15.67
CA THR A 107 -18.53 -1.26 15.12
C THR A 107 -18.26 -2.42 16.06
N THR A 108 -17.04 -2.52 16.59
CA THR A 108 -16.67 -3.55 17.58
C THR A 108 -17.48 -3.41 18.87
N GLU A 109 -17.67 -2.19 19.35
CA GLU A 109 -18.44 -1.91 20.57
C GLU A 109 -19.91 -2.30 20.40
N LYS A 110 -20.52 -1.97 19.25
CA LYS A 110 -21.90 -2.37 18.91
C LYS A 110 -22.05 -3.88 18.86
N MET A 111 -21.15 -4.57 18.16
CA MET A 111 -21.16 -6.04 18.06
C MET A 111 -21.12 -6.68 19.44
N LEU A 112 -20.21 -6.22 20.31
CA LEU A 112 -20.07 -6.77 21.65
C LEU A 112 -21.13 -6.27 22.65
N ALA A 113 -21.98 -5.31 22.27
CA ALA A 113 -23.06 -4.77 23.11
C ALA A 113 -24.37 -5.55 22.99
N GLU A 114 -24.50 -6.41 21.98
CA GLU A 114 -25.65 -7.30 21.89
C GLU A 114 -25.62 -8.34 23.03
N PRO A 115 -26.77 -8.67 23.65
CA PRO A 115 -26.82 -9.58 24.78
C PRO A 115 -26.27 -10.97 24.42
N GLY A 116 -25.26 -11.44 25.16
CA GLY A 116 -24.64 -12.76 24.96
C GLY A 116 -23.40 -12.78 24.05
N GLU A 117 -23.22 -11.78 23.19
CA GLU A 117 -22.08 -11.75 22.25
C GLU A 117 -20.71 -11.66 22.94
N TRP A 118 -20.63 -11.01 24.11
CA TRP A 118 -19.37 -10.94 24.86
C TRP A 118 -18.99 -12.29 25.48
N GLU A 119 -19.98 -13.03 25.98
CA GLU A 119 -19.79 -14.39 26.49
C GLU A 119 -19.39 -15.33 25.35
N ASP A 120 -20.10 -15.31 24.23
CA ASP A 120 -19.78 -16.12 23.05
C ASP A 120 -18.39 -15.78 22.49
N PHE A 121 -18.01 -14.49 22.50
CA PHE A 121 -16.67 -14.05 22.10
C PHE A 121 -15.57 -14.63 23.00
N LYS A 122 -15.77 -14.66 24.32
CA LYS A 122 -14.78 -15.24 25.26
C LYS A 122 -14.68 -16.75 25.09
N ASP A 123 -15.80 -17.43 24.88
CA ASP A 123 -15.81 -18.88 24.63
C ASP A 123 -15.05 -19.25 23.35
N ALA A 124 -15.13 -18.39 22.32
CA ALA A 124 -14.37 -18.55 21.08
C ALA A 124 -12.90 -18.11 21.17
N ASN A 125 -12.53 -17.30 22.17
CA ASN A 125 -11.19 -16.70 22.31
C ASN A 125 -10.67 -16.82 23.77
N PRO A 126 -10.10 -17.99 24.14
CA PRO A 126 -9.66 -18.26 25.52
C PRO A 126 -8.63 -17.25 26.05
N ASP A 127 -7.85 -16.64 25.16
CA ASP A 127 -6.85 -15.62 25.51
C ASP A 127 -7.47 -14.37 26.19
N TYR A 128 -8.78 -14.13 25.98
CA TYR A 128 -9.51 -12.99 26.55
C TYR A 128 -10.48 -13.39 27.67
N GLU A 129 -10.46 -14.64 28.16
CA GLU A 129 -11.40 -15.13 29.19
C GLU A 129 -11.37 -14.27 30.48
N THR A 130 -10.18 -13.78 30.84
CA THR A 130 -9.94 -12.96 32.04
C THR A 130 -10.16 -11.46 31.83
N TYR A 131 -10.39 -11.03 30.58
CA TYR A 131 -10.57 -9.62 30.26
C TYR A 131 -11.96 -9.15 30.66
N SER A 132 -12.07 -7.91 31.14
CA SER A 132 -13.33 -7.18 31.08
C SER A 132 -13.56 -6.67 29.66
N LYS A 133 -14.83 -6.45 29.30
CA LYS A 133 -15.19 -5.85 28.00
C LYS A 133 -14.49 -4.51 27.78
N GLU A 134 -14.37 -3.69 28.82
CA GLU A 134 -13.65 -2.41 28.77
C GLU A 134 -12.15 -2.57 28.54
N GLN A 135 -11.52 -3.56 29.18
CA GLN A 135 -10.10 -3.87 28.98
C GLN A 135 -9.84 -4.31 27.54
N PHE A 136 -10.70 -5.18 27.00
CA PHE A 136 -10.61 -5.61 25.61
C PHE A 136 -10.75 -4.44 24.64
N LEU A 137 -11.79 -3.60 24.80
CA LEU A 137 -11.98 -2.43 23.93
C LEU A 137 -10.82 -1.44 24.01
N LYS A 138 -10.22 -1.26 25.19
CA LYS A 138 -9.02 -0.42 25.37
C LYS A 138 -7.79 -0.99 24.65
N GLU A 139 -7.59 -2.30 24.73
CA GLU A 139 -6.52 -2.98 24.01
C GLU A 139 -6.73 -2.91 22.49
N GLU A 140 -7.96 -3.18 22.03
CA GLU A 140 -8.33 -3.06 20.62
C GLU A 140 -8.14 -1.65 20.09
N ARG A 141 -8.52 -0.62 20.85
CA ARG A 141 -8.22 0.77 20.50
C ARG A 141 -6.73 0.99 20.30
N THR A 142 -5.91 0.53 21.23
CA THR A 142 -4.46 0.65 21.15
C THR A 142 -3.90 -0.06 19.90
N LYS A 143 -4.40 -1.25 19.58
CA LYS A 143 -4.02 -2.00 18.37
C LYS A 143 -4.44 -1.28 17.09
N ILE A 144 -5.68 -0.79 17.03
CA ILE A 144 -6.21 -0.08 15.85
C ILE A 144 -5.45 1.23 15.63
N GLU A 145 -5.19 2.01 16.68
CA GLU A 145 -4.36 3.22 16.62
C GLU A 145 -2.94 2.89 16.17
N ALA A 146 -2.33 1.84 16.74
CA ALA A 146 -0.99 1.41 16.34
C ALA A 146 -0.93 0.97 14.87
N ALA A 147 -1.95 0.29 14.34
CA ALA A 147 -2.00 -0.16 12.96
C ALA A 147 -2.23 0.97 11.94
N ASN A 148 -2.97 2.01 12.33
CA ASN A 148 -3.35 3.11 11.43
C ASN A 148 -2.49 4.36 11.61
N ASN A 149 -1.54 4.39 12.55
CA ASN A 149 -0.65 5.53 12.68
C ASN A 149 0.24 5.71 11.41
N PRO A 150 0.74 6.93 11.14
CA PRO A 150 1.53 7.21 9.93
C PRO A 150 2.77 6.32 9.78
N ARG A 151 3.42 5.96 10.89
CA ARG A 151 4.62 5.11 10.88
C ARG A 151 4.29 3.69 10.41
N SER A 152 3.19 3.11 10.87
CA SER A 152 2.72 1.80 10.44
C SER A 152 2.30 1.84 8.97
N ILE A 153 1.62 2.91 8.53
CA ILE A 153 1.28 3.10 7.11
C ILE A 153 2.54 3.13 6.24
N LEU A 154 3.58 3.84 6.65
CA LEU A 154 4.87 3.87 5.95
C LEU A 154 5.45 2.46 5.81
N ILE A 155 5.53 1.71 6.91
CA ILE A 155 6.11 0.37 6.95
C ILE A 155 5.30 -0.59 6.05
N MET A 156 3.98 -0.59 6.18
CA MET A 156 3.09 -1.43 5.39
C MET A 156 3.16 -1.09 3.90
N SER A 157 3.23 0.20 3.56
CA SER A 157 3.36 0.66 2.18
C SER A 157 4.71 0.25 1.57
N LEU A 158 5.79 0.36 2.33
CA LEU A 158 7.11 -0.10 1.90
C LEU A 158 7.12 -1.61 1.68
N LEU A 159 6.69 -2.40 2.67
CA LEU A 159 6.67 -3.86 2.57
C LEU A 159 5.81 -4.33 1.40
N GLY A 160 4.56 -3.86 1.33
CA GLY A 160 3.63 -4.22 0.26
C GLY A 160 4.13 -3.79 -1.12
N GLY A 161 4.64 -2.56 -1.24
CA GLY A 161 5.18 -2.03 -2.49
C GLY A 161 6.46 -2.72 -2.95
N LEU A 162 7.32 -3.17 -2.02
CA LEU A 162 8.53 -3.93 -2.35
C LEU A 162 8.19 -5.35 -2.82
N MET A 163 7.26 -6.02 -2.13
CA MET A 163 6.77 -7.34 -2.51
C MET A 163 6.11 -7.31 -3.88
N LEU A 164 5.14 -6.40 -4.08
CA LEU A 164 4.46 -6.24 -5.37
C LEU A 164 5.42 -5.80 -6.48
N GLY A 165 6.34 -4.87 -6.18
CA GLY A 165 7.35 -4.42 -7.14
C GLY A 165 8.25 -5.57 -7.62
N THR A 166 8.61 -6.47 -6.71
CA THR A 166 9.37 -7.69 -7.05
C THR A 166 8.54 -8.62 -7.93
N LEU A 167 7.31 -8.93 -7.54
CA LEU A 167 6.41 -9.81 -8.30
C LEU A 167 6.15 -9.27 -9.71
N TYR A 168 5.85 -7.97 -9.84
CA TYR A 168 5.66 -7.32 -11.13
C TYR A 168 6.93 -7.31 -11.98
N SER A 169 8.10 -7.10 -11.38
CA SER A 169 9.36 -7.17 -12.13
C SER A 169 9.59 -8.56 -12.76
N ILE A 170 9.24 -9.62 -12.04
CA ILE A 170 9.30 -11.00 -12.55
C ILE A 170 8.25 -11.23 -13.66
N LEU A 171 6.99 -10.89 -13.40
CA LEU A 171 5.88 -11.13 -14.32
C LEU A 171 6.05 -10.35 -15.64
N VAL A 172 6.35 -9.06 -15.56
CA VAL A 172 6.56 -8.21 -16.75
C VAL A 172 7.77 -8.70 -17.53
N THR A 173 8.85 -9.11 -16.87
CA THR A 173 10.01 -9.70 -17.56
C THR A 173 9.62 -10.96 -18.34
N ALA A 174 8.87 -11.86 -17.72
CA ALA A 174 8.40 -13.09 -18.37
C ALA A 174 7.54 -12.78 -19.61
N ILE A 175 6.59 -11.84 -19.47
CA ILE A 175 5.73 -11.38 -20.57
C ILE A 175 6.57 -10.77 -21.69
N TYR A 176 7.48 -9.84 -21.37
CA TYR A 176 8.28 -9.11 -22.35
C TYR A 176 9.21 -10.02 -23.13
N ARG A 177 9.80 -11.02 -22.47
CA ARG A 177 10.66 -12.01 -23.14
C ARG A 177 9.88 -12.95 -24.05
N LYS A 178 8.68 -13.36 -23.64
CA LYS A 178 7.90 -14.36 -24.38
C LYS A 178 7.07 -13.76 -25.52
N LEU A 179 6.59 -12.52 -25.36
CA LEU A 179 5.59 -11.93 -26.25
C LEU A 179 6.08 -10.71 -27.02
N ILE A 180 6.90 -9.83 -26.42
CA ILE A 180 7.22 -8.52 -27.00
C ILE A 180 8.58 -8.52 -27.72
N PHE A 181 9.64 -8.91 -27.03
CA PHE A 181 11.02 -8.83 -27.51
C PHE A 181 11.58 -10.22 -27.82
N ARG A 182 10.86 -10.96 -28.68
CA ARG A 182 11.28 -12.27 -29.16
C ARG A 182 12.60 -12.20 -29.91
#